data_AF-A0A7Y1VA91-F1
#
_entry.id   AF-A0A7Y1VA91-F1
#
_cell.length_a   1.000
_cell.length_b   1.000
_cell.length_c   1.000
_cell.angle_alpha   90.00
_cell.angle_beta   90.00
_cell.angle_gamma   90.00
#
_symmetry.space_group_name_H-M   'P 1'
#
loop_
_entity.id
_entity.type
_entity.pdbx_description
1 polymer ?
#
loop_
_entity_poly.entity_id
_entity_poly.type
_entity_poly.pdbx_seq_one_letter_code
_entity_poly.pdbx_strand_id
1 'polypeptide(L)' 'VIDLSKAHGASSLWLGVWEKNLKAIEFYKRHGFTKFGEHPYLIGEDEQYDWMMRLDLV' A
#
# COMPACT_ATOMS: atom_id res chain seq x y z
N VAL A 1 -5.60 -8.45 -10.77
CA VAL A 1 -4.65 -8.72 -9.66
C VAL A 1 -5.38 -9.30 -8.45
N ILE A 2 -6.41 -8.65 -7.91
CA ILE A 2 -7.17 -9.17 -6.76
C ILE A 2 -7.72 -10.57 -7.01
N ASP A 3 -8.41 -10.81 -8.12
CA ASP A 3 -8.96 -12.14 -8.44
C ASP A 3 -7.87 -13.20 -8.62
N LEU A 4 -6.73 -12.81 -9.19
CA LEU A 4 -5.56 -13.67 -9.32
C LEU A 4 -4.99 -14.03 -7.94
N SER A 5 -4.83 -13.05 -7.05
CA SER A 5 -4.37 -13.27 -5.67
C SER A 5 -5.31 -14.21 -4.92
N LYS A 6 -6.64 -14.04 -5.06
CA LYS A 6 -7.64 -14.96 -4.50
C LYS A 6 -7.54 -16.37 -5.08
N ALA A 7 -7.37 -16.49 -6.40
CA ALA A 7 -7.20 -17.78 -7.07
C ALA A 7 -5.93 -18.53 -6.61
N HIS A 8 -4.88 -17.80 -6.23
CA HIS A 8 -3.67 -18.36 -5.65
C HIS A 8 -3.73 -18.58 -4.14
N GLY A 9 -4.88 -18.33 -3.49
CA GLY A 9 -5.04 -18.52 -2.05
C GLY A 9 -4.26 -17.51 -1.19
N ALA A 10 -3.93 -16.34 -1.73
CA ALA A 10 -3.27 -15.30 -0.96
C ALA A 10 -4.23 -14.72 0.09
N SER A 11 -3.76 -14.58 1.33
CA SER A 11 -4.54 -14.01 2.44
C SER A 11 -4.67 -12.49 2.35
N SER A 12 -3.74 -11.82 1.67
CA SER A 12 -3.72 -10.36 1.54
C SER A 12 -2.96 -9.90 0.29
N LEU A 13 -3.23 -8.67 -0.14
CA LEU A 13 -2.45 -7.93 -1.13
C LEU A 13 -1.87 -6.68 -0.47
N TRP A 14 -0.64 -6.31 -0.78
CA TRP A 14 -0.04 -5.08 -0.27
C TRP A 14 0.66 -4.27 -1.37
N LEU A 15 0.83 -2.97 -1.11
CA LEU A 15 1.51 -2.03 -1.98
C LEU A 15 2.19 -0.93 -1.15
N GLY A 16 3.21 -0.30 -1.72
CA GLY A 16 3.78 0.95 -1.22
C GLY A 16 3.16 2.15 -1.94
N VAL A 17 2.89 3.23 -1.22
CA VAL A 17 2.46 4.50 -1.79
C VAL A 17 3.17 5.65 -1.09
N TRP A 18 3.76 6.55 -1.86
CA TRP A 18 4.43 7.74 -1.33
C TRP A 18 3.49 8.56 -0.43
N GLU A 19 3.96 8.90 0.78
CA GLU A 19 3.14 9.52 1.82
C GLU A 19 2.50 10.85 1.39
N LYS A 20 3.15 11.59 0.49
CA LYS A 20 2.67 12.90 0.00
C LYS A 20 1.63 12.76 -1.12
N ASN A 21 1.43 11.55 -1.66
CA ASN A 21 0.43 11.30 -2.69
C ASN A 21 -0.96 11.02 -2.08
N LEU A 22 -1.55 12.05 -1.49
CA LEU A 22 -2.85 11.98 -0.81
C LEU A 22 -3.97 11.44 -1.72
N LYS A 23 -3.94 11.73 -3.03
CA LYS A 23 -4.94 11.23 -3.98
C LYS A 23 -4.90 9.71 -4.11
N ALA A 24 -3.71 9.12 -4.22
CA ALA A 24 -3.54 7.68 -4.30
C ALA A 24 -3.90 7.01 -2.97
N ILE A 25 -3.47 7.59 -1.84
CA ILE A 25 -3.82 7.10 -0.50
C ILE A 25 -5.34 7.03 -0.32
N GLU A 26 -6.06 8.10 -0.64
CA GLU A 26 -7.52 8.12 -0.54
C GLU A 26 -8.18 7.15 -1.53
N PHE A 27 -7.61 6.97 -2.72
CA PHE A 27 -8.05 5.94 -3.65
C PHE A 27 -7.95 4.54 -3.03
N TYR A 28 -6.81 4.18 -2.44
CA TYR A 28 -6.62 2.85 -1.84
C TYR A 28 -7.50 2.64 -0.61
N LYS A 29 -7.65 3.65 0.26
CA LYS A 29 -8.58 3.59 1.40
C LYS A 29 -10.02 3.30 0.97
N ARG A 30 -10.51 3.96 -0.09
CA ARG A 30 -11.85 3.69 -0.64
C ARG A 30 -12.02 2.28 -1.19
N HIS A 31 -10.92 1.62 -1.58
CA HIS A 31 -10.92 0.23 -2.05
C HIS A 31 -10.60 -0.78 -0.92
N GLY A 32 -10.65 -0.36 0.34
CA GLY A 32 -10.50 -1.24 1.50
C GLY A 32 -9.07 -1.47 1.96
N PHE A 33 -8.08 -0.79 1.37
CA PHE A 33 -6.70 -0.89 1.86
C PHE A 33 -6.54 -0.10 3.16
N THR A 34 -5.76 -0.66 4.08
CA THR A 34 -5.39 -0.05 5.35
C THR A 34 -3.87 0.08 5.45
N LYS A 35 -3.39 1.13 6.11
CA LYS A 35 -1.96 1.31 6.34
C LYS A 35 -1.52 0.34 7.45
N PHE A 36 -0.47 -0.43 7.19
CA PHE A 36 0.11 -1.37 8.16
C PHE A 36 1.59 -1.11 8.47
N GLY A 37 2.22 -0.20 7.74
CA GLY A 37 3.61 0.16 7.98
C GLY A 37 4.06 1.35 7.14
N GLU A 38 5.34 1.69 7.30
CA GLU A 38 6.03 2.73 6.55
C GLU A 38 7.44 2.23 6.23
N HIS A 39 7.96 2.64 5.07
CA HIS A 39 9.32 2.36 4.67
C HIS A 39 10.03 3.68 4.36
N PRO A 40 11.01 4.10 5.18
CA PRO A 40 11.81 5.28 4.90
C PRO A 40 12.80 5.00 3.77
N TYR A 41 13.00 5.98 2.89
CA TYR A 41 14.03 5.99 1.87
C TYR A 41 14.57 7.40 1.66
N LEU A 42 15.80 7.51 1.14
CA LEU A 42 16.47 8.79 0.92
C LEU A 42 16.49 9.14 -0.57
N ILE A 43 16.14 10.38 -0.90
CA ILE A 43 16.39 10.99 -2.20
C ILE A 43 17.45 12.08 -2.01
N GLY A 44 18.71 11.71 -2.19
CA GLY A 44 19.84 12.58 -1.82
C GLY A 44 19.90 12.72 -0.30
N GLU A 45 19.70 13.93 0.21
CA GLU A 45 19.63 14.24 1.65
C GLU A 45 18.18 14.32 2.18
N ASP A 46 17.18 14.21 1.30
CA ASP A 46 15.78 14.31 1.66
C ASP A 46 15.22 12.93 2.08
N GLU A 47 14.78 12.83 3.33
CA GLU A 47 14.11 11.63 3.85
C GLU A 47 12.64 11.62 3.40
N GLN A 48 12.24 10.50 2.81
CA GLN A 48 10.90 10.27 2.29
C GLN A 48 10.35 8.95 2.82
N TYR A 49 9.03 8.83 2.83
CA TYR A 49 8.35 7.65 3.33
C TYR A 49 7.37 7.11 2.29
N ASP A 50 7.41 5.80 2.08
CA ASP A 50 6.33 5.08 1.44
C ASP A 50 5.46 4.46 2.52
N TRP A 51 4.16 4.72 2.47
CA TRP A 51 3.18 4.03 3.28
C TRP A 51 2.94 2.65 2.70
N MET A 52 3.09 1.65 3.55
CA MET A 52 2.77 0.26 3.22
C MET A 52 1.28 0.05 3.52
N MET A 53 0.50 -0.22 2.49
CA MET A 53 -0.94 -0.42 2.56
C MET A 53 -1.31 -1.85 2.18
N ARG A 54 -2.26 -2.46 2.89
CA ARG A 54 -2.70 -3.85 2.71
C ARG A 54 -4.22 -3.94 2.60
N LEU A 55 -4.67 -4.79 1.69
CA LEU A 55 -6.04 -5.27 1.58
C LEU A 55 -6.07 -6.74 2.02
N ASP A 56 -6.85 -7.04 3.04
CA ASP A 56 -7.10 -8.41 3.46
C ASP A 56 -8.12 -9.05 2.49
N LEU A 57 -7.80 -10.24 1.96
CA LEU A 57 -8.58 -10.93 0.91
C LEU A 57 -9.47 -12.05 1.46
N VAL A 58 -9.42 -12.26 2.77
CA VAL A 58 -10.16 -13.28 3.54
C VAL A 58 -11.66 -13.06 3.43
#